data_AF-A0A0E1NX93-F1
#
_entry.id   AF-A0A0E1NX93-F1
#
_cell.length_a   1.000
_cell.length_b   1.000
_cell.length_c   1.000
_cell.angle_alpha   90.00
_cell.angle_beta   90.00
_cell.angle_gamma   90.00
#
_symmetry.space_group_name_H-M   'P 1'
#
loop_
_entity.id
_entity.type
_entity.pdbx_description
1 polymer ?
#
loop_
_entity_poly.entity_id
_entity_poly.type
_entity_poly.pdbx_seq_one_letter_code
_entity_poly.pdbx_strand_id
1 'polypeptide(L)'
;MPPQQFVHPDEIRAKFSSAMSDMYQTEVPLYSTLLRLVADTNTQEMVQDQKLTRHLQQTGEIERLTMERHGAIRVGTAEELKMLRRLFAVMGMVPVGYYDLAPAGVPVHSTAFRAVHETSLQACPFRVFTSLLRLELIEQPTLRQLAADILAKRTIFTPQAIKLIVQHETSGGLNRCNERCNSDPHPTPEIRSRG
;
A
#
# COMPACT_ATOMS: atom_id res chain seq x y z
N MET A 1 23.50 24.29 12.41
CA MET A 1 22.75 23.65 11.30
C MET A 1 21.28 23.93 11.53
N PRO A 2 20.51 24.37 10.52
CA PRO A 2 19.06 24.51 10.69
C PRO A 2 18.47 23.12 11.00
N PRO A 3 17.41 23.02 11.82
CA PRO A 3 16.79 21.75 12.14
C PRO A 3 16.31 21.08 10.84
N GLN A 4 16.74 19.84 10.63
CA GLN A 4 16.40 19.07 9.44
C GLN A 4 14.89 18.79 9.46
N GLN A 5 14.13 19.48 8.60
CA GLN A 5 12.68 19.38 8.57
C GLN A 5 12.29 18.11 7.81
N PHE A 6 12.10 17.01 8.56
CA PHE A 6 11.56 15.78 8.01
C PHE A 6 10.07 15.90 7.70
N VAL A 7 9.64 15.20 6.66
CA VAL A 7 8.22 15.09 6.29
C VAL A 7 7.55 14.07 7.18
N HIS A 8 6.33 14.37 7.61
CA HIS A 8 5.56 13.46 8.45
C HIS A 8 5.21 12.17 7.67
N PRO A 9 5.35 10.97 8.26
CA PRO A 9 5.06 9.71 7.57
C PRO A 9 3.63 9.63 6.99
N ASP A 10 2.67 10.31 7.62
CA ASP A 10 1.29 10.40 7.14
C ASP A 10 1.17 11.18 5.82
N GLU A 11 1.98 12.22 5.62
CA GLU A 11 2.04 12.96 4.34
C GLU A 11 2.63 12.07 3.24
N ILE A 12 3.68 11.29 3.56
CA ILE A 12 4.27 10.32 2.62
C ILE A 12 3.24 9.26 2.25
N ARG A 13 2.51 8.71 3.24
CA ARG A 13 1.45 7.72 3.02
C ARG A 13 0.31 8.25 2.15
N ALA A 14 -0.15 9.47 2.40
CA ALA A 14 -1.21 10.10 1.61
C ALA A 14 -0.78 10.30 0.14
N LYS A 15 0.44 10.81 -0.09
CA LYS A 15 1.02 10.95 -1.43
C LYS A 15 1.15 9.60 -2.13
N PHE A 16 1.64 8.59 -1.43
CA PHE A 16 1.78 7.23 -1.96
C PHE A 16 0.42 6.64 -2.35
N SER A 17 -0.59 6.76 -1.49
CA SER A 17 -1.95 6.31 -1.79
C SER A 17 -2.55 7.02 -3.01
N SER A 18 -2.32 8.32 -3.16
CA SER A 18 -2.79 9.07 -4.33
C SER A 18 -2.10 8.59 -5.60
N ALA A 19 -0.77 8.52 -5.60
CA ALA A 19 0.01 8.08 -6.74
C ALA A 19 -0.35 6.65 -7.19
N MET A 20 -0.59 5.75 -6.24
CA MET A 20 -1.08 4.39 -6.52
C MET A 20 -2.48 4.41 -7.14
N SER A 21 -3.38 5.27 -6.66
CA SER A 21 -4.73 5.40 -7.23
C SER A 21 -4.70 5.96 -8.64
N ASP A 22 -3.82 6.93 -8.92
CA ASP A 22 -3.69 7.55 -10.26
C ASP A 22 -3.09 6.54 -11.25
N MET A 23 -2.05 5.81 -10.84
CA MET A 23 -1.48 4.71 -11.62
C MET A 23 -2.55 3.65 -11.92
N TYR A 24 -3.31 3.21 -10.91
CA TYR A 24 -4.31 2.16 -11.08
C TYR A 24 -5.51 2.59 -11.92
N GLN A 25 -5.93 3.86 -11.86
CA GLN A 25 -6.93 4.42 -12.79
C GLN A 25 -6.44 4.40 -14.23
N THR A 26 -5.16 4.64 -14.46
CA THR A 26 -4.55 4.60 -15.80
C THR A 26 -4.50 3.18 -16.34
N GLU A 27 -4.15 2.21 -15.49
CA GLU A 27 -4.05 0.80 -15.88
C GLU A 27 -5.42 0.10 -16.01
N VAL A 28 -6.39 0.47 -15.18
CA VAL A 28 -7.72 -0.16 -15.12
C VAL A 28 -8.82 0.91 -15.21
N PRO A 29 -9.27 1.29 -16.43
CA PRO A 29 -10.23 2.39 -16.61
C PRO A 29 -11.55 2.22 -15.86
N LEU A 30 -12.02 0.98 -15.65
CA LEU A 30 -13.23 0.70 -14.89
C LEU A 30 -13.13 1.09 -13.41
N TYR A 31 -11.92 1.18 -12.85
CA TYR A 31 -11.71 1.67 -11.49
C TYR A 31 -12.12 3.14 -11.37
N SER A 32 -11.85 3.97 -12.39
CA SER A 32 -12.30 5.37 -12.40
C SER A 32 -13.84 5.48 -12.44
N THR A 33 -14.50 4.62 -13.22
CA THR A 33 -15.97 4.53 -13.23
C THR A 33 -16.53 4.15 -11.86
N LEU A 34 -15.92 3.17 -11.19
CA LEU A 34 -16.29 2.78 -9.83
C LEU A 34 -16.14 3.94 -8.84
N LEU A 35 -15.02 4.66 -8.88
CA LEU A 35 -14.79 5.80 -7.97
C LEU A 35 -15.86 6.90 -8.15
N ARG A 36 -16.29 7.16 -9.38
CA ARG A 36 -17.37 8.11 -9.66
C ARG A 36 -18.69 7.64 -9.07
N LEU A 37 -19.06 6.37 -9.28
CA LEU A 37 -20.28 5.80 -8.71
C LEU A 37 -20.29 5.85 -7.18
N VAL A 38 -19.14 5.58 -6.54
CA VAL A 38 -18.98 5.69 -5.09
C VAL A 38 -19.17 7.14 -4.63
N ALA A 39 -18.59 8.11 -5.33
CA ALA A 39 -18.74 9.53 -5.00
C ALA A 39 -20.20 10.01 -5.13
N ASP A 40 -20.88 9.61 -6.22
CA ASP A 40 -22.29 9.95 -6.46
C ASP A 40 -23.19 9.34 -5.37
N THR A 41 -22.96 8.06 -5.05
CA THR A 41 -23.71 7.35 -4.00
C THR A 41 -23.51 8.00 -2.63
N ASN A 42 -22.26 8.26 -2.25
CA ASN A 42 -21.95 8.90 -0.96
C ASN A 42 -22.62 10.29 -0.85
N THR A 43 -22.57 11.07 -1.93
CA THR A 43 -23.22 12.40 -1.97
C THR A 43 -24.74 12.27 -1.80
N GLN A 44 -25.36 11.32 -2.49
CA GLN A 44 -26.79 11.08 -2.40
C GLN A 44 -27.21 10.71 -0.98
N GLU A 45 -26.52 9.76 -0.34
CA GLU A 45 -26.81 9.32 1.03
C GLU A 45 -26.66 10.48 2.03
N MET A 46 -25.62 11.31 1.88
CA MET A 46 -25.38 12.47 2.75
C MET A 46 -26.46 13.55 2.61
N VAL A 47 -27.05 13.71 1.41
CA VAL A 47 -28.17 14.64 1.18
C VAL A 47 -29.47 14.09 1.77
N GLN A 48 -29.69 12.78 1.69
CA GLN A 48 -30.92 12.13 2.14
C GLN A 48 -30.97 11.95 3.67
N ASP A 49 -29.85 11.69 4.33
CA ASP A 49 -29.78 11.51 5.78
C ASP A 49 -28.89 12.56 6.46
N GLN A 50 -29.55 13.61 6.98
CA GLN A 50 -28.88 14.66 7.76
C GLN A 50 -28.30 14.17 9.09
N LYS A 51 -28.84 13.10 9.69
CA LYS A 51 -28.29 12.52 10.92
C LYS A 51 -26.97 11.83 10.63
N LEU A 52 -26.91 11.05 9.54
CA LEU A 52 -25.67 10.44 9.05
C LEU A 52 -24.60 11.50 8.77
N THR A 53 -24.94 12.55 8.03
CA THR A 53 -24.00 13.64 7.71
C THR A 53 -23.48 14.33 8.97
N ARG A 54 -24.34 14.63 9.95
CA ARG A 54 -23.92 15.21 11.22
C ARG A 54 -22.99 14.28 11.99
N HIS A 55 -23.28 12.98 11.98
CA HIS A 55 -22.43 11.98 12.64
C HIS A 55 -21.04 11.93 12.00
N LEU A 56 -20.95 11.83 10.67
CA LEU A 56 -19.67 11.81 9.93
C LEU A 56 -18.86 13.10 10.12
N GLN A 57 -19.52 14.25 10.27
CA GLN A 57 -18.87 15.51 10.63
C GLN A 57 -18.31 15.50 12.05
N GLN A 58 -19.05 14.95 13.01
CA GLN A 58 -18.61 14.86 14.41
C GLN A 58 -17.43 13.92 14.59
N THR A 59 -17.36 12.82 13.82
CA THR A 59 -16.26 11.85 13.89
C THR A 59 -15.06 12.20 12.99
N GLY A 60 -15.20 13.25 12.16
CA GLY A 60 -14.22 13.61 11.14
C GLY A 60 -14.14 12.61 9.97
N GLU A 61 -15.00 11.59 9.95
CA GLU A 61 -15.01 10.56 8.91
C GLU A 61 -15.32 11.10 7.51
N ILE A 62 -16.06 12.20 7.46
CA ILE A 62 -16.42 12.88 6.22
C ILE A 62 -15.18 13.28 5.39
N GLU A 63 -14.07 13.64 6.05
CA GLU A 63 -12.83 14.04 5.38
C GLU A 63 -12.06 12.84 4.84
N ARG A 64 -12.06 11.72 5.57
CA ARG A 64 -11.33 10.50 5.18
C ARG A 64 -12.07 9.63 4.18
N LEU A 65 -13.41 9.67 4.16
CA LEU A 65 -14.25 8.75 3.38
C LEU A 65 -13.90 8.77 1.88
N THR A 66 -13.62 9.96 1.34
CA THR A 66 -13.26 10.16 -0.07
C THR A 66 -11.85 9.63 -0.40
N MET A 67 -11.00 9.46 0.61
CA MET A 67 -9.62 9.03 0.48
C MET A 67 -9.39 7.56 0.86
N GLU A 68 -10.34 6.95 1.57
CA GLU A 68 -10.18 5.62 2.13
C GLU A 68 -10.06 4.56 1.04
N ARG A 69 -8.89 3.92 1.00
CA ARG A 69 -8.53 2.92 0.00
C ARG A 69 -7.75 1.80 0.66
N HIS A 70 -7.85 0.61 0.08
CA HIS A 70 -7.01 -0.52 0.46
C HIS A 70 -6.42 -1.19 -0.77
N GLY A 71 -5.10 -1.38 -0.75
CA GLY A 71 -4.39 -2.18 -1.74
C GLY A 71 -4.31 -3.64 -1.32
N ALA A 72 -4.11 -4.53 -2.28
CA ALA A 72 -3.77 -5.92 -2.04
C ALA A 72 -2.61 -6.34 -2.95
N ILE A 73 -1.55 -6.90 -2.37
CA ILE A 73 -0.36 -7.37 -3.09
C ILE A 73 0.07 -8.75 -2.62
N ARG A 74 0.83 -9.44 -3.46
CA ARG A 74 1.38 -10.78 -3.18
C ARG A 74 2.89 -10.78 -3.40
N VAL A 75 3.62 -11.32 -2.44
CA VAL A 75 5.07 -11.55 -2.53
C VAL A 75 5.38 -13.03 -2.44
N GLY A 76 6.51 -13.41 -3.03
CA GLY A 76 6.91 -14.81 -3.18
C GLY A 76 7.94 -15.27 -2.17
N THR A 77 8.70 -14.35 -1.55
CA THR A 77 9.76 -14.70 -0.60
C THR A 77 9.66 -13.95 0.72
N ALA A 78 10.24 -14.53 1.77
CA ALA A 78 10.32 -13.89 3.07
C ALA A 78 11.14 -12.59 3.01
N GLU A 79 12.17 -12.55 2.16
CA GLU A 79 13.05 -11.40 1.93
C GLU A 79 12.27 -10.24 1.31
N GLU A 80 11.41 -10.51 0.34
CA GLU A 80 10.50 -9.53 -0.24
C GLU A 80 9.54 -8.96 0.81
N LEU A 81 8.94 -9.82 1.65
CA LEU A 81 8.06 -9.37 2.73
C LEU A 81 8.80 -8.53 3.78
N LYS A 82 10.03 -8.94 4.17
CA LYS A 82 10.88 -8.18 5.10
C LYS A 82 11.23 -6.80 4.54
N MET A 83 11.49 -6.69 3.25
CA MET A 83 11.76 -5.40 2.60
C MET A 83 10.50 -4.54 2.50
N LEU A 84 9.34 -5.12 2.15
CA LEU A 84 8.06 -4.40 2.18
C LEU A 84 7.75 -3.85 3.57
N ARG A 85 8.01 -4.62 4.63
CA ARG A 85 7.85 -4.12 6.01
C ARG A 85 8.67 -2.85 6.25
N ARG A 86 9.91 -2.80 5.77
CA ARG A 86 10.78 -1.61 5.90
C ARG A 86 10.27 -0.45 5.06
N LEU A 87 9.85 -0.72 3.82
CA LEU A 87 9.23 0.27 2.94
C LEU A 87 7.98 0.88 3.57
N PHE A 88 7.07 0.05 4.08
CA PHE A 88 5.83 0.50 4.73
C PHE A 88 6.10 1.26 6.04
N ALA A 89 7.19 0.94 6.76
CA ALA A 89 7.59 1.67 7.95
C ALA A 89 7.95 3.15 7.65
N VAL A 90 8.52 3.45 6.47
CA VAL A 90 8.77 4.84 6.02
C VAL A 90 7.48 5.67 6.00
N MET A 91 6.36 5.01 5.72
CA MET A 91 5.02 5.60 5.66
C MET A 91 4.24 5.44 6.98
N GLY A 92 4.89 5.08 8.08
CA GLY A 92 4.24 4.90 9.39
C GLY A 92 3.26 3.72 9.42
N MET A 93 3.41 2.74 8.51
CA MET A 93 2.54 1.58 8.42
C MET A 93 3.21 0.36 9.06
N VAL A 94 2.50 -0.30 9.97
CA VAL A 94 2.96 -1.48 10.70
C VAL A 94 2.11 -2.70 10.33
N PRO A 95 2.65 -3.93 10.42
CA PRO A 95 1.86 -5.13 10.17
C PRO A 95 0.82 -5.33 11.28
N VAL A 96 -0.45 -5.47 10.90
CA VAL A 96 -1.56 -5.67 11.82
C VAL A 96 -2.37 -6.90 11.41
N GLY A 97 -2.54 -7.81 12.36
CA GLY A 97 -3.27 -9.06 12.17
C GLY A 97 -2.45 -10.12 11.42
N TYR A 98 -2.91 -11.36 11.56
CA TYR A 98 -2.38 -12.52 10.87
C TYR A 98 -3.54 -13.30 10.27
N TYR A 99 -3.45 -13.59 8.98
CA TYR A 99 -4.49 -14.26 8.21
C TYR A 99 -3.89 -15.47 7.53
N ASP A 100 -4.30 -16.68 7.91
CA ASP A 100 -3.93 -17.90 7.21
C ASP A 100 -5.06 -18.28 6.25
N LEU A 101 -4.78 -18.23 4.94
CA LEU A 101 -5.74 -18.63 3.91
C LEU A 101 -5.50 -20.09 3.46
N ALA A 102 -4.51 -20.76 4.06
CA ALA A 102 -4.29 -22.20 4.14
C ALA A 102 -5.60 -23.02 4.10
N PRO A 103 -6.45 -22.86 5.12
CA PRO A 103 -7.69 -23.62 5.26
C PRO A 103 -8.72 -23.38 4.15
N ALA A 104 -8.64 -22.25 3.45
CA ALA A 104 -9.53 -21.91 2.34
C ALA A 104 -8.99 -22.41 0.98
N GLY A 105 -7.92 -23.20 0.97
CA GLY A 105 -7.32 -23.74 -0.25
C GLY A 105 -6.44 -22.74 -1.02
N VAL A 106 -6.08 -21.59 -0.43
CA VAL A 106 -5.20 -20.60 -1.04
C VAL A 106 -3.83 -20.69 -0.37
N PRO A 107 -2.73 -20.97 -1.10
CA PRO A 107 -1.43 -21.28 -0.51
C PRO A 107 -0.67 -20.02 -0.04
N VAL A 108 -1.31 -19.19 0.78
CA VAL A 108 -0.76 -17.94 1.30
C VAL A 108 -1.14 -17.72 2.76
N HIS A 109 -0.32 -16.94 3.44
CA HIS A 109 -0.67 -16.27 4.68
C HIS A 109 -0.33 -14.78 4.58
N SER A 110 -0.98 -13.95 5.38
CA SER A 110 -1.01 -12.51 5.12
C SER A 110 -1.06 -11.67 6.39
N THR A 111 -0.76 -10.38 6.22
CA THR A 111 -0.97 -9.32 7.21
C THR A 111 -1.45 -8.04 6.51
N ALA A 112 -2.00 -7.09 7.25
CA ALA A 112 -2.37 -5.78 6.73
C ALA A 112 -1.40 -4.71 7.25
N PHE A 113 -0.68 -4.04 6.35
CA PHE A 113 0.14 -2.89 6.71
C PHE A 113 -0.74 -1.64 6.80
N ARG A 114 -0.76 -0.96 7.95
CA ARG A 114 -1.55 0.27 8.17
C ARG A 114 -1.01 1.11 9.32
N ALA A 115 -1.43 2.37 9.39
CA ALA A 115 -1.29 3.15 10.61
C ALA A 115 -2.17 2.58 11.74
N VAL A 116 -1.78 2.80 12.99
CA VAL A 116 -2.50 2.29 14.18
C VAL A 116 -3.03 3.38 15.09
N HIS A 117 -2.44 4.59 15.06
CA HIS A 117 -2.90 5.71 15.86
C HIS A 117 -4.06 6.44 15.18
N GLU A 118 -5.04 6.87 15.96
CA GLU A 118 -6.26 7.50 15.47
C GLU A 118 -5.97 8.75 14.62
N THR A 119 -5.09 9.64 15.09
CA THR A 119 -4.72 10.86 14.33
C THR A 119 -4.09 10.53 12.97
N SER A 120 -3.29 9.48 12.88
CA SER A 120 -2.69 9.03 11.62
C SER A 120 -3.70 8.35 10.69
N LEU A 121 -4.67 7.63 11.26
CA LEU A 121 -5.78 7.06 10.50
C LEU A 121 -6.70 8.14 9.94
N GLN A 122 -6.96 9.21 10.71
CA GLN A 122 -7.72 10.37 10.25
C GLN A 122 -6.98 11.09 9.11
N ALA A 123 -5.66 11.28 9.24
CA ALA A 123 -4.86 11.90 8.19
C ALA A 123 -4.80 11.05 6.90
N CYS A 124 -4.63 9.73 7.04
CA CYS A 124 -4.65 8.82 5.90
C CYS A 124 -4.89 7.36 6.37
N PRO A 125 -6.08 6.77 6.12
CA PRO A 125 -6.41 5.41 6.54
C PRO A 125 -5.92 4.34 5.55
N PHE A 126 -5.01 4.68 4.63
CA PHE A 126 -4.51 3.75 3.61
C PHE A 126 -3.91 2.49 4.23
N ARG A 127 -4.30 1.34 3.69
CA ARG A 127 -3.85 0.02 4.14
C ARG A 127 -3.51 -0.88 2.97
N VAL A 128 -2.53 -1.76 3.15
CA VAL A 128 -2.12 -2.73 2.13
C VAL A 128 -2.15 -4.14 2.71
N PHE A 129 -3.08 -4.96 2.22
CA PHE A 129 -3.12 -6.38 2.52
C PHE A 129 -2.00 -7.07 1.74
N THR A 130 -1.05 -7.66 2.45
CA THR A 130 0.15 -8.26 1.85
C THR A 130 0.17 -9.75 2.16
N SER A 131 0.10 -10.55 1.11
CA SER A 131 0.15 -12.02 1.21
C SER A 131 1.53 -12.54 0.82
N LEU A 132 2.06 -13.48 1.59
CA LEU A 132 3.25 -14.25 1.27
C LEU A 132 2.85 -15.64 0.77
N LEU A 133 3.37 -16.01 -0.40
CA LEU A 133 3.22 -17.34 -0.98
C LEU A 133 3.94 -18.39 -0.12
N ARG A 134 3.27 -19.51 0.12
CA ARG A 134 3.79 -20.68 0.84
C ARG A 134 4.16 -21.77 -0.16
N LEU A 135 5.40 -21.77 -0.63
CA LEU A 135 5.90 -22.72 -1.63
C LEU A 135 5.79 -24.18 -1.15
N GLU A 136 5.87 -24.41 0.16
CA GLU A 136 5.75 -25.74 0.76
C GLU A 136 4.37 -26.39 0.54
N LEU A 137 3.34 -25.58 0.22
CA LEU A 137 2.00 -26.04 -0.10
C LEU A 137 1.82 -26.41 -1.59
N ILE A 138 2.82 -26.18 -2.44
CA ILE A 138 2.79 -26.60 -3.85
C ILE A 138 3.11 -28.09 -3.91
N GLU A 139 2.15 -28.95 -4.22
CA GLU A 139 2.30 -30.41 -4.18
C GLU A 139 3.37 -30.95 -5.14
N GLN A 140 3.43 -30.42 -6.37
CA GLN A 140 4.36 -30.89 -7.39
C GLN A 140 5.80 -30.39 -7.13
N PRO A 141 6.77 -31.27 -6.85
CA PRO A 141 8.13 -30.84 -6.48
C PRO A 141 8.86 -30.07 -7.58
N THR A 142 8.68 -30.47 -8.83
CA THR A 142 9.28 -29.80 -10.00
C THR A 142 8.75 -28.37 -10.17
N LEU A 143 7.45 -28.17 -9.99
CA LEU A 143 6.82 -26.85 -10.04
C LEU A 143 7.24 -25.99 -8.85
N ARG A 144 7.34 -26.57 -7.66
CA ARG A 144 7.83 -25.89 -6.45
C ARG A 144 9.26 -25.37 -6.65
N GLN A 145 10.15 -26.20 -7.18
CA GLN A 145 11.53 -25.81 -7.46
C GLN A 145 11.59 -24.72 -8.53
N LEU A 146 10.82 -24.86 -9.61
CA LEU A 146 10.74 -23.84 -10.66
C LEU A 146 10.29 -22.48 -10.10
N ALA A 147 9.25 -22.47 -9.26
CA ALA A 147 8.78 -21.25 -8.60
C ALA A 147 9.87 -20.64 -7.70
N ALA A 148 10.55 -21.46 -6.90
CA ALA A 148 11.65 -21.02 -6.05
C ALA A 148 12.79 -20.38 -6.86
N ASP A 149 13.20 -21.00 -7.96
CA ASP A 149 14.29 -20.52 -8.81
C ASP A 149 13.95 -19.18 -9.50
N ILE A 150 12.71 -19.01 -9.94
CA ILE A 150 12.24 -17.76 -10.55
C ILE A 150 12.21 -16.65 -9.49
N LEU A 151 11.67 -16.95 -8.31
CA LEU A 151 11.58 -15.98 -7.20
C LEU A 151 12.97 -15.57 -6.68
N ALA A 152 13.94 -16.48 -6.67
CA ALA A 152 15.29 -16.19 -6.22
C ALA A 152 16.07 -15.24 -7.15
N LYS A 153 15.71 -15.18 -8.44
CA LYS A 153 16.42 -14.38 -9.45
C LYS A 153 15.87 -12.98 -9.62
N ARG A 154 14.64 -12.71 -9.22
CA ARG A 154 13.99 -11.41 -9.45
C ARG A 154 14.36 -10.40 -8.37
N THR A 155 14.37 -9.13 -8.76
CA THR A 155 14.45 -7.98 -7.84
C THR A 155 13.26 -7.08 -8.09
N ILE A 156 12.38 -6.94 -7.10
CA ILE A 156 11.15 -6.14 -7.22
C ILE A 156 11.29 -4.71 -6.69
N PHE A 157 12.41 -4.38 -6.04
CA PHE A 157 12.69 -3.05 -5.49
C PHE A 157 13.79 -2.37 -6.28
N THR A 158 13.57 -1.12 -6.66
CA THR A 158 14.61 -0.34 -7.33
C THR A 158 15.74 -0.01 -6.35
N PRO A 159 17.00 0.11 -6.84
CA PRO A 159 18.13 0.49 -5.98
C PRO A 159 17.89 1.82 -5.24
N GLN A 160 17.20 2.76 -5.89
CA GLN A 160 16.86 4.05 -5.30
C GLN A 160 15.87 3.92 -4.14
N ALA A 161 14.85 3.06 -4.27
CA ALA A 161 13.91 2.79 -3.17
C ALA A 161 14.65 2.21 -1.95
N ILE A 162 15.56 1.25 -2.18
CA ILE A 162 16.39 0.65 -1.12
C ILE A 162 17.23 1.73 -0.43
N LYS A 163 17.87 2.62 -1.21
CA LYS A 163 18.67 3.73 -0.68
C LYS A 163 17.85 4.66 0.22
N LEU A 164 16.64 5.04 -0.21
CA LEU A 164 15.76 5.91 0.56
C LEU A 164 15.26 5.25 1.85
N ILE A 165 14.98 3.94 1.82
CA ILE A 165 14.62 3.18 3.02
C ILE A 165 15.77 3.20 4.03
N VAL A 166 17.00 2.91 3.60
CA VAL A 166 18.19 2.97 4.46
C VAL A 166 18.43 4.38 4.99
N GLN A 167 18.23 5.41 4.15
CA GLN A 167 18.35 6.80 4.58
C GLN A 167 17.32 7.15 5.67
N HIS A 168 16.07 6.71 5.50
CA HIS A 168 15.03 6.91 6.51
C HIS A 168 15.40 6.24 7.84
N GLU A 169 15.89 5.00 7.81
CA GLU A 169 16.28 4.25 9.01
C GLU A 169 17.49 4.86 9.73
N THR A 170 18.47 5.39 8.98
CA THR A 170 19.70 5.97 9.55
C THR A 170 19.52 7.41 10.03
N SER A 171 18.74 8.23 9.32
CA SER A 171 18.52 9.64 9.64
C SER A 171 17.26 9.90 10.49
N GLY A 172 16.41 8.89 10.69
CA GLY A 172 15.15 9.01 11.41
C GLY A 172 14.02 9.68 10.61
N GLY A 173 14.20 9.90 9.31
CA GLY A 173 13.22 10.60 8.47
C GLY A 173 13.69 10.87 7.04
N LEU A 174 12.76 11.33 6.20
CA LEU A 174 13.03 11.84 4.85
C LEU A 174 12.66 13.31 4.76
N ASN A 175 13.41 14.11 4.01
CA ASN A 175 13.09 15.52 3.75
C ASN A 175 12.34 15.68 2.42
N ARG A 176 11.80 16.88 2.15
CA ARG A 176 11.06 17.17 0.89
C ARG A 176 11.92 17.05 -0.38
N CYS A 177 13.24 17.22 -0.29
CA CYS A 177 14.13 17.03 -1.43
C CYS A 177 14.23 15.56 -1.84
N ASN A 178 14.26 14.66 -0.86
CA ASN A 178 14.25 13.21 -1.10
C ASN A 178 12.91 12.73 -1.69
N GLU A 179 11.81 13.44 -1.45
CA GLU A 179 10.50 13.13 -2.06
C GLU A 179 10.42 13.47 -3.57
N ARG A 180 11.24 14.41 -4.06
CA ARG A 180 11.12 15.01 -5.40
C ARG A 180 12.17 14.58 -6.42
N CYS A 181 13.15 13.73 -6.08
CA CYS A 181 14.10 13.19 -7.07
C CYS A 181 13.46 12.18 -8.05
N ASN A 182 12.15 12.27 -8.29
CA ASN A 182 11.34 11.34 -9.08
C ASN A 182 10.73 12.02 -10.33
N SER A 183 11.28 13.14 -10.79
CA SER A 183 10.95 13.69 -12.11
C SER A 183 11.89 13.13 -13.18
N ASP A 184 11.92 11.79 -13.31
CA ASP A 184 12.30 11.15 -14.56
C ASP A 184 11.01 10.56 -15.17
N PRO A 185 10.63 10.94 -16.41
CA PRO A 185 9.46 10.38 -17.06
C PRO A 185 9.79 8.95 -17.52
N HIS A 186 9.09 7.96 -16.96
CA HIS A 186 9.25 6.51 -17.13
C HIS A 186 10.40 5.85 -16.36
N PRO A 187 10.04 4.91 -15.47
CA PRO A 187 9.94 3.53 -15.91
C PRO A 187 8.60 2.92 -15.49
N THR A 188 7.81 2.49 -16.47
CA THR A 188 6.67 1.58 -16.27
C THR A 188 7.19 0.26 -15.70
N PRO A 189 6.74 -0.20 -14.52
CA PRO A 189 6.84 -1.61 -14.18
C PRO A 189 5.73 -2.32 -14.97
N GLU A 190 6.07 -2.94 -16.11
CA GLU A 190 5.17 -3.88 -16.78
C GLU A 190 4.92 -5.08 -15.83
N ILE A 191 3.95 -4.95 -14.93
CA ILE A 191 3.29 -6.10 -14.33
C ILE A 191 2.30 -6.60 -15.38
N ARG A 192 2.82 -7.35 -16.37
CA ARG A 192 1.96 -8.09 -17.29
C ARG A 192 1.24 -9.18 -16.51
N SER A 193 -0.01 -8.93 -16.15
CA SER A 193 -0.97 -9.99 -15.89
C SER A 193 -1.24 -10.71 -17.21
N ARG A 194 -0.52 -11.81 -17.46
CA ARG A 194 -0.96 -12.79 -18.44
C ARG A 194 -1.91 -13.74 -17.72
N GLY A 195 -3.19 -13.64 -18.08
CA GLY A 195 -4.13 -14.75 -17.92
C GLY A 195 -3.77 -15.90 -18.86
#